data_AF-A0A963FSW0-F1
#
_entry.id   AF-A0A963FSW0-F1
#
_cell.length_a   1.000
_cell.length_b   1.000
_cell.length_c   1.000
_cell.angle_alpha   90.00
_cell.angle_beta   90.00
_cell.angle_gamma   90.00
#
_symmetry.space_group_name_H-M   'P 1'
#
loop_
_entity.id
_entity.type
_entity.pdbx_description
1 polymer ?
#
loop_
_entity_poly.entity_id
_entity_poly.type
_entity_poly.pdbx_seq_one_letter_code
_entity_poly.pdbx_strand_id
1 'polypeptide(L)'
;MEHPMPRGAWSTATSSSSTERARLTLAWQILLLIGAGVLVAFLHESFRFPLKLPGHHGIEWFGILLLARLASPLRPAALTVASGAVLGTALFSAHGLQATTAITYVLQAGVVDLVFFGLGRAMQQVWALVALGALSHALAPLVKTVFQFGGAKAFGSLAQGLGYPLATHLLFGACGAFAAWLCHRLTSRPD
;
A
#
# COMPACT_ATOMS: atom_id res chain seq x y z
N MET A 1 -55.04 11.18 -39.67
CA MET A 1 -55.03 11.20 -38.19
C MET A 1 -53.58 11.16 -37.76
N GLU A 2 -53.01 12.33 -37.48
CA GLU A 2 -51.64 12.47 -37.00
C GLU A 2 -51.67 12.48 -35.48
N HIS A 3 -51.01 11.51 -34.86
CA HIS A 3 -50.83 11.48 -33.40
C HIS A 3 -49.59 12.31 -33.04
N PRO A 4 -49.71 13.41 -32.27
CA PRO A 4 -48.55 14.14 -31.81
C PRO A 4 -47.81 13.35 -30.74
N MET A 5 -46.51 13.12 -30.95
CA MET A 5 -45.61 12.58 -29.93
C MET A 5 -45.44 13.60 -28.79
N PRO A 6 -45.54 13.21 -27.50
CA PRO A 6 -45.30 14.11 -26.39
C PRO A 6 -43.82 14.49 -26.35
N ARG A 7 -43.53 15.76 -26.65
CA ARG A 7 -42.23 16.36 -26.34
C ARG A 7 -42.19 16.65 -24.84
N GLY A 8 -41.31 15.97 -24.13
CA GLY A 8 -40.85 16.42 -22.82
C GLY A 8 -40.96 15.37 -21.72
N ALA A 9 -39.84 14.68 -21.47
CA ALA A 9 -39.47 14.23 -20.13
C ALA A 9 -38.00 13.77 -20.15
N TRP A 10 -37.07 14.64 -20.57
CA TRP A 10 -35.66 14.44 -20.21
C TRP A 10 -35.52 14.89 -18.76
N SER A 11 -35.80 13.97 -17.82
CA SER A 11 -35.67 14.21 -16.40
C SER A 11 -34.20 14.42 -16.04
N THR A 12 -33.82 15.64 -15.72
CA THR A 12 -32.47 16.03 -15.26
C THR A 12 -32.19 15.62 -13.81
N ALA A 13 -33.22 15.21 -13.05
CA ALA A 13 -33.11 14.87 -11.63
C ALA A 13 -32.36 13.55 -11.33
N THR A 14 -32.19 12.68 -12.32
CA THR A 14 -31.51 11.38 -12.15
C THR A 14 -29.97 11.49 -12.22
N SER A 15 -29.45 12.59 -12.78
CA SER A 15 -28.00 12.77 -13.02
C SER A 15 -27.23 13.28 -11.78
N SER A 16 -27.84 14.14 -10.96
CA SER A 16 -27.19 14.69 -9.76
C SER A 16 -27.00 13.64 -8.66
N SER A 17 -28.04 12.84 -8.38
CA SER A 17 -28.01 11.81 -7.32
C SER A 17 -27.10 10.62 -7.59
N SER A 18 -26.84 10.29 -8.87
CA SER A 18 -25.88 9.24 -9.27
C SER A 18 -24.44 9.73 -9.14
N THR A 19 -24.18 10.98 -9.55
CA THR A 19 -22.88 11.64 -9.39
C THR A 19 -22.48 11.80 -7.93
N GLU A 20 -23.42 12.21 -7.08
CA GLU A 20 -23.20 12.37 -5.64
C GLU A 20 -22.86 11.04 -4.96
N ARG A 21 -23.64 9.99 -5.25
CA ARG A 21 -23.35 8.63 -4.74
C ARG A 21 -21.97 8.14 -5.17
N ALA A 22 -21.60 8.31 -6.44
CA ALA A 22 -20.27 7.93 -6.93
C ALA A 22 -19.14 8.67 -6.20
N ARG A 23 -19.31 9.98 -5.94
CA ARG A 23 -18.36 10.79 -5.18
C ARG A 23 -18.24 10.33 -3.73
N LEU A 24 -19.35 10.04 -3.06
CA LEU A 24 -19.34 9.53 -1.69
C LEU A 24 -18.65 8.17 -1.60
N THR A 25 -18.90 7.27 -2.55
CA THR A 25 -18.21 5.98 -2.64
C THR A 25 -16.70 6.16 -2.84
N LEU A 26 -16.28 7.08 -3.73
CA LEU A 26 -14.87 7.38 -3.94
C LEU A 26 -14.21 7.98 -2.69
N ALA A 27 -14.85 8.96 -2.06
CA ALA A 27 -14.34 9.59 -0.84
C ALA A 27 -14.16 8.57 0.29
N TRP A 28 -15.14 7.66 0.44
CA TRP A 28 -15.07 6.58 1.41
C TRP A 28 -13.91 5.61 1.12
N GLN A 29 -13.72 5.22 -0.15
CA GLN A 29 -12.59 4.38 -0.54
C GLN A 29 -11.24 5.03 -0.23
N ILE A 30 -11.08 6.32 -0.56
CA ILE A 30 -9.85 7.07 -0.25
C ILE A 30 -9.63 7.12 1.26
N LEU A 31 -10.67 7.42 2.04
CA LEU A 31 -10.58 7.47 3.50
C LEU A 31 -10.16 6.12 4.10
N LEU A 32 -10.73 5.02 3.62
CA LEU A 32 -10.35 3.67 4.07
C LEU A 32 -8.90 3.32 3.72
N LEU A 33 -8.43 3.69 2.52
CA LEU A 33 -7.03 3.46 2.11
C LEU A 33 -6.05 4.28 2.94
N ILE A 34 -6.35 5.57 3.18
CA ILE A 34 -5.55 6.40 4.10
C ILE A 34 -5.57 5.78 5.49
N GLY A 35 -6.74 5.36 5.99
CA GLY A 35 -6.90 4.69 7.26
C GLY A 35 -6.06 3.41 7.38
N ALA A 36 -6.01 2.59 6.33
CA ALA A 36 -5.15 1.40 6.27
C ALA A 36 -3.67 1.76 6.38
N GLY A 37 -3.23 2.86 5.75
CA GLY A 37 -1.89 3.38 5.91
C GLY A 37 -1.59 3.84 7.34
N VAL A 38 -2.50 4.60 7.94
CA VAL A 38 -2.37 5.05 9.34
C VAL A 38 -2.29 3.85 10.28
N LEU A 39 -3.09 2.80 10.03
CA LEU A 39 -3.04 1.54 10.77
C LEU A 39 -1.66 0.87 10.66
N VAL A 40 -1.05 0.83 9.47
CA VAL A 40 0.33 0.31 9.32
C VAL A 40 1.28 1.05 10.25
N ALA A 41 1.26 2.38 10.24
CA ALA A 41 2.17 3.18 11.07
C ALA A 41 1.93 2.96 12.56
N PHE A 42 0.66 2.84 12.97
CA PHE A 42 0.29 2.50 14.34
C PHE A 42 0.82 1.12 14.74
N LEU A 43 0.65 0.09 13.90
CA LEU A 43 1.16 -1.26 14.15
C LEU A 43 2.69 -1.28 14.17
N HIS A 44 3.34 -0.52 13.30
CA HIS A 44 4.79 -0.39 13.27
C HIS A 44 5.35 0.14 14.59
N GLU A 45 4.74 1.18 15.16
CA GLU A 45 5.16 1.72 16.46
C GLU A 45 4.75 0.79 17.61
N SER A 46 3.56 0.17 17.55
CA SER A 46 3.06 -0.74 18.59
C SER A 46 3.87 -2.03 18.68
N PHE A 47 4.31 -2.56 17.54
CA PHE A 47 5.12 -3.77 17.43
C PHE A 47 6.61 -3.47 17.37
N ARG A 48 7.03 -2.34 17.95
CA ARG A 48 8.44 -1.99 18.13
C ARG A 48 9.12 -2.83 19.23
N PHE A 49 8.84 -4.14 19.23
CA PHE A 49 9.58 -5.11 20.00
C PHE A 49 11.05 -5.06 19.55
N PRO A 50 12.03 -5.22 20.45
CA PRO A 50 13.45 -5.16 20.13
C PRO A 50 13.94 -6.41 19.38
N LEU A 51 13.17 -6.89 18.40
CA LEU A 51 13.61 -7.82 17.38
C LEU A 51 14.69 -7.12 16.57
N LYS A 52 15.96 -7.48 16.83
CA LYS A 52 17.14 -7.00 16.08
C LYS A 52 17.18 -7.52 14.62
N LEU A 53 16.02 -7.83 14.04
CA LEU A 53 15.84 -8.37 12.70
C LEU A 53 15.44 -7.24 11.75
N PRO A 54 16.29 -6.87 10.79
CA PRO A 54 15.96 -5.83 9.83
C PRO A 54 14.79 -6.28 8.96
N GLY A 55 13.84 -5.38 8.70
CA GLY A 55 12.75 -5.61 7.75
C GLY A 55 11.57 -6.41 8.28
N HIS A 56 11.54 -6.85 9.55
CA HIS A 56 10.43 -7.63 10.12
C HIS A 56 9.07 -6.95 9.95
N HIS A 57 9.05 -5.61 9.98
CA HIS A 57 7.86 -4.81 9.71
C HIS A 57 7.29 -4.94 8.29
N GLY A 58 7.96 -5.69 7.40
CA GLY A 58 7.48 -6.01 6.07
C GLY A 58 6.21 -6.85 6.08
N ILE A 59 5.97 -7.62 7.15
CA ILE A 59 4.78 -8.47 7.26
C ILE A 59 3.52 -7.59 7.33
N GLU A 60 3.45 -6.67 8.28
CA GLU A 60 2.31 -5.77 8.42
C GLU A 60 2.21 -4.77 7.28
N TRP A 61 3.35 -4.24 6.81
CA TRP A 61 3.35 -3.27 5.73
C TRP A 61 2.81 -3.88 4.44
N PHE A 62 3.43 -4.96 3.93
CA PHE A 62 2.97 -5.58 2.68
C PHE A 62 1.68 -6.37 2.86
N GLY A 63 1.41 -6.87 4.06
CA GLY A 63 0.12 -7.47 4.41
C GLY A 63 -1.04 -6.51 4.19
N ILE A 64 -0.96 -5.32 4.77
CA ILE A 64 -2.03 -4.31 4.65
C ILE A 64 -2.00 -3.65 3.28
N LEU A 65 -0.82 -3.26 2.77
CA LEU A 65 -0.68 -2.57 1.49
C LEU A 65 -1.26 -3.38 0.33
N LEU A 66 -0.86 -4.65 0.21
CA LEU A 66 -1.32 -5.49 -0.90
C LEU A 66 -2.77 -5.94 -0.72
N LEU A 67 -3.23 -6.16 0.52
CA LEU A 67 -4.65 -6.46 0.77
C LEU A 67 -5.53 -5.26 0.36
N ALA A 68 -5.16 -4.06 0.79
CA ALA A 68 -5.85 -2.83 0.41
C ALA A 68 -5.79 -2.60 -1.11
N ARG A 69 -4.65 -2.90 -1.75
CA ARG A 69 -4.52 -2.81 -3.21
C ARG A 69 -5.43 -3.80 -3.94
N LEU A 70 -5.50 -5.05 -3.49
CA LEU A 70 -6.34 -6.10 -4.08
C LEU A 70 -7.83 -5.81 -3.90
N ALA A 71 -8.22 -5.25 -2.75
CA ALA A 71 -9.59 -4.92 -2.42
C ALA A 71 -10.09 -3.62 -3.08
N SER A 72 -9.19 -2.80 -3.63
CA SER A 72 -9.54 -1.48 -4.16
C SER A 72 -9.51 -1.40 -5.69
N PRO A 73 -10.54 -0.83 -6.32
CA PRO A 73 -10.53 -0.54 -7.76
C PRO A 73 -9.71 0.72 -8.09
N LEU A 74 -9.29 1.53 -7.10
CA LEU A 74 -8.55 2.77 -7.36
C LEU A 74 -7.17 2.48 -7.95
N ARG A 75 -6.81 3.25 -8.98
CA ARG A 75 -5.53 3.09 -9.68
C ARG A 75 -4.33 3.34 -8.73
N PRO A 76 -4.24 4.47 -8.01
CA PRO A 76 -3.14 4.74 -7.08
C PRO A 76 -3.46 4.24 -5.66
N ALA A 77 -4.06 3.05 -5.53
CA ALA A 77 -4.54 2.58 -4.23
C ALA A 77 -3.38 2.34 -3.25
N ALA A 78 -2.26 1.75 -3.70
CA ALA A 78 -1.11 1.54 -2.83
C ALA A 78 -0.47 2.87 -2.40
N LEU A 79 -0.34 3.84 -3.32
CA LEU A 79 0.17 5.18 -3.00
C LEU A 79 -0.74 5.94 -2.02
N THR A 80 -2.06 5.75 -2.13
CA THR A 80 -3.02 6.31 -1.17
C THR A 80 -2.78 5.72 0.23
N VAL A 81 -2.55 4.41 0.33
CA VAL A 81 -2.14 3.77 1.59
C VAL A 81 -0.81 4.33 2.09
N ALA A 82 0.19 4.52 1.22
CA ALA A 82 1.47 5.12 1.62
C ALA A 82 1.33 6.54 2.17
N SER A 83 0.45 7.38 1.61
CA SER A 83 0.18 8.70 2.19
C SER A 83 -0.38 8.61 3.62
N GLY A 84 -1.25 7.63 3.88
CA GLY A 84 -1.74 7.33 5.22
C GLY A 84 -0.63 6.85 6.14
N ALA A 85 0.30 6.01 5.66
CA ALA A 85 1.43 5.52 6.45
C ALA A 85 2.43 6.65 6.79
N VAL A 86 2.69 7.56 5.86
CA VAL A 86 3.51 8.76 6.10
C VAL A 86 2.85 9.66 7.15
N LEU A 87 1.55 9.93 7.00
CA LEU A 87 0.78 10.72 7.97
C LEU A 87 0.78 10.04 9.35
N GLY A 88 0.45 8.75 9.42
CA GLY A 88 0.44 7.99 10.66
C GLY A 88 1.82 7.95 11.33
N THR A 89 2.90 7.85 10.55
CA THR A 89 4.26 7.91 11.09
C THR A 89 4.53 9.28 11.70
N ALA A 90 4.10 10.37 11.05
CA ALA A 90 4.24 11.71 11.62
C ALA A 90 3.45 11.90 12.93
N LEU A 91 2.31 11.20 13.08
CA LEU A 91 1.46 11.28 14.27
C LEU A 91 1.93 10.40 15.42
N PHE A 92 2.44 9.20 15.15
CA PHE A 92 2.71 8.18 16.18
C PHE A 92 4.19 7.91 16.45
N SER A 93 5.09 8.25 15.52
CA SER A 93 6.53 8.00 15.71
C SER A 93 7.10 8.84 16.84
N ALA A 94 7.66 8.19 17.85
CA ALA A 94 8.38 8.88 18.94
C ALA A 94 9.61 9.67 18.44
N HIS A 95 10.10 9.39 17.23
CA HIS A 95 11.28 10.03 16.63
C HIS A 95 10.90 10.99 15.50
N GLY A 96 9.61 11.25 15.31
CA GLY A 96 9.07 12.02 14.18
C GLY A 96 9.21 11.31 12.84
N LEU A 97 8.85 12.03 11.77
CA LEU A 97 8.93 11.54 10.40
C LEU A 97 10.36 11.64 9.87
N GLN A 98 10.98 10.49 9.61
CA GLN A 98 12.27 10.42 8.93
C GLN A 98 12.08 10.42 7.41
N ALA A 99 12.90 11.19 6.69
CA ALA A 99 12.85 11.26 5.23
C ALA A 99 13.02 9.88 4.58
N THR A 100 13.94 9.06 5.09
CA THR A 100 14.16 7.69 4.59
C THR A 100 12.92 6.81 4.75
N THR A 101 12.20 6.91 5.87
CA THR A 101 10.94 6.18 6.09
C THR A 101 9.86 6.64 5.11
N ALA A 102 9.67 7.95 4.96
CA ALA A 102 8.67 8.50 4.04
C ALA A 102 8.93 8.09 2.59
N ILE A 103 10.17 8.25 2.13
CA ILE A 103 10.61 7.86 0.78
C ILE A 103 10.43 6.35 0.58
N THR A 104 10.77 5.54 1.58
CA THR A 104 10.61 4.08 1.50
C THR A 104 9.15 3.70 1.29
N TYR A 105 8.21 4.23 2.08
CA TYR A 105 6.79 3.92 1.91
C TYR A 105 6.27 4.33 0.53
N VAL A 106 6.57 5.54 0.09
CA VAL A 106 6.12 6.05 -1.22
C VAL A 106 6.72 5.24 -2.37
N LEU A 107 8.03 4.94 -2.31
CA LEU A 107 8.71 4.21 -3.37
C LEU A 107 8.18 2.77 -3.48
N GLN A 108 8.01 2.08 -2.36
CA GLN A 108 7.49 0.72 -2.32
C GLN A 108 6.05 0.65 -2.86
N ALA A 109 5.19 1.56 -2.41
CA ALA A 109 3.82 1.64 -2.89
C ALA A 109 3.72 2.04 -4.37
N GLY A 110 4.60 2.94 -4.82
CA GLY A 110 4.70 3.35 -6.23
C GLY A 110 5.05 2.17 -7.14
N VAL A 111 6.01 1.31 -6.72
CA VAL A 111 6.32 0.08 -7.46
C VAL A 111 5.13 -0.87 -7.49
N VAL A 112 4.41 -1.03 -6.37
CA VAL A 112 3.20 -1.86 -6.34
C VAL A 112 2.14 -1.35 -7.32
N ASP A 113 1.78 -0.06 -7.29
CA ASP A 113 0.79 0.49 -8.21
C ASP A 113 1.23 0.41 -9.68
N LEU A 114 2.51 0.65 -9.96
CA LEU A 114 3.07 0.55 -11.32
C LEU A 114 2.96 -0.89 -11.87
N VAL A 115 3.32 -1.88 -11.06
CA VAL A 115 3.26 -3.29 -11.47
C VAL A 115 1.81 -3.76 -11.61
N PHE A 116 0.91 -3.35 -10.71
CA PHE A 116 -0.53 -3.63 -10.86
C PHE A 116 -1.13 -3.00 -12.12
N PHE A 117 -0.69 -1.79 -12.47
CA PHE A 117 -1.11 -1.13 -13.70
C PHE A 117 -0.64 -1.89 -14.95
N GLY A 118 0.61 -2.37 -14.96
CA GLY A 118 1.19 -3.07 -16.11
C GLY A 118 0.73 -4.53 -16.28
N LEU A 119 0.54 -5.26 -15.19
CA LEU A 119 0.30 -6.72 -15.22
C LEU A 119 -1.15 -7.12 -14.94
N GLY A 120 -1.99 -6.21 -14.43
CA GLY A 120 -3.42 -6.41 -14.26
C GLY A 120 -3.77 -7.71 -13.52
N ARG A 121 -4.53 -8.60 -14.19
CA ARG A 121 -5.03 -9.86 -13.60
C ARG A 121 -3.91 -10.84 -13.18
N ALA A 122 -2.71 -10.76 -13.76
CA ALA A 122 -1.60 -11.61 -13.34
C ALA A 122 -1.24 -11.38 -11.86
N MET A 123 -1.51 -10.19 -11.31
CA MET A 123 -1.33 -9.88 -9.89
C MET A 123 -2.33 -10.58 -8.96
N GLN A 124 -3.25 -11.39 -9.47
CA GLN A 124 -4.11 -12.26 -8.64
C GLN A 124 -3.45 -13.62 -8.31
N GLN A 125 -2.30 -13.92 -8.94
CA GLN A 125 -1.52 -15.13 -8.68
C GLN A 125 -0.65 -14.94 -7.42
N VAL A 126 -0.62 -15.97 -6.57
CA VAL A 126 0.11 -15.93 -5.29
C VAL A 126 1.59 -15.61 -5.49
N TRP A 127 2.25 -16.28 -6.44
CA TRP A 127 3.68 -16.12 -6.69
C TRP A 127 4.03 -14.73 -7.21
N ALA A 128 3.15 -14.12 -7.99
CA ALA A 128 3.37 -12.78 -8.51
C ALA A 128 3.31 -11.73 -7.38
N LEU A 129 2.36 -11.86 -6.45
CA LEU A 129 2.26 -10.99 -5.27
C LEU A 129 3.44 -11.19 -4.32
N VAL A 130 3.82 -12.45 -4.07
CA VAL A 130 4.97 -12.79 -3.21
C VAL A 130 6.25 -12.17 -3.77
N ALA A 131 6.50 -12.30 -5.07
CA ALA A 131 7.65 -11.68 -5.73
C ALA A 131 7.58 -10.15 -5.65
N LEU A 132 6.41 -9.56 -5.91
CA LEU A 132 6.22 -8.11 -5.83
C LEU A 132 6.49 -7.57 -4.42
N GLY A 133 5.96 -8.22 -3.38
CA GLY A 133 6.18 -7.85 -1.99
C GLY A 133 7.64 -7.96 -1.59
N ALA A 134 8.30 -9.06 -1.95
CA ALA A 134 9.73 -9.26 -1.69
C ALA A 134 10.58 -8.17 -2.34
N LEU A 135 10.44 -7.98 -3.65
CA LEU A 135 11.25 -7.04 -4.42
C LEU A 135 10.99 -5.59 -4.03
N SER A 136 9.73 -5.24 -3.76
CA SER A 136 9.40 -3.90 -3.27
C SER A 136 10.00 -3.68 -1.88
N HIS A 137 9.87 -4.64 -0.95
CA HIS A 137 10.42 -4.46 0.41
C HIS A 137 11.94 -4.29 0.40
N ALA A 138 12.63 -5.00 -0.49
CA ALA A 138 14.08 -4.91 -0.68
C ALA A 138 14.57 -3.51 -1.07
N LEU A 139 13.70 -2.59 -1.50
CA LEU A 139 14.07 -1.19 -1.76
C LEU A 139 14.46 -0.43 -0.48
N ALA A 140 13.96 -0.82 0.70
CA ALA A 140 14.26 -0.13 1.95
C ALA A 140 15.76 -0.11 2.31
N PRO A 141 16.49 -1.25 2.31
CA PRO A 141 17.93 -1.23 2.54
C PRO A 141 18.71 -0.53 1.42
N LEU A 142 18.20 -0.51 0.18
CA LEU A 142 18.81 0.24 -0.93
C LEU A 142 18.69 1.76 -0.73
N VAL A 143 17.51 2.25 -0.34
CA VAL A 143 17.31 3.66 0.02
C VAL A 143 18.26 4.07 1.15
N LYS A 144 18.35 3.27 2.21
CA LYS A 144 19.28 3.54 3.33
C LYS A 144 20.73 3.59 2.88
N THR A 145 21.12 2.71 1.95
CA THR A 145 22.47 2.67 1.38
C THR A 145 22.79 3.94 0.59
N VAL A 146 21.86 4.41 -0.26
CA VAL A 146 22.01 5.68 -1.00
C VAL A 146 22.20 6.86 -0.04
N PHE A 147 21.38 6.95 1.01
CA PHE A 147 21.51 8.02 2.01
C PHE A 147 22.84 7.94 2.79
N GLN A 148 23.30 6.74 3.12
CA GLN A 148 24.58 6.56 3.80
C GLN A 148 25.76 7.04 2.94
N PHE A 149 25.74 6.76 1.63
CA PHE A 149 26.75 7.31 0.71
C PHE A 149 26.64 8.84 0.53
N GLY A 150 25.46 9.41 0.71
CA GLY A 150 25.21 10.86 0.71
C GLY A 150 25.61 11.60 2.00
N GLY A 151 26.25 10.93 2.96
CA GLY A 151 26.72 11.53 4.21
C GLY A 151 25.73 11.46 5.38
N ALA A 152 24.64 10.69 5.27
CA ALA A 152 23.77 10.42 6.41
C ALA A 152 24.49 9.55 7.46
N LYS A 153 24.02 9.61 8.71
CA LYS A 153 24.53 8.75 9.81
C LYS A 153 24.49 7.28 9.39
N ALA A 154 25.55 6.54 9.74
CA ALA A 154 25.63 5.11 9.48
C ALA A 154 24.42 4.37 10.08
N PHE A 155 23.76 3.55 9.28
CA PHE A 155 22.64 2.73 9.75
C PHE A 155 23.19 1.44 10.36
N GLY A 156 22.82 1.14 11.61
CA GLY A 156 23.31 -0.06 12.30
C GLY A 156 23.03 -1.37 11.58
N SER A 157 21.94 -1.44 10.79
CA SER A 157 21.61 -2.60 9.96
C SER A 157 22.57 -2.84 8.79
N LEU A 158 23.27 -1.80 8.32
CA LEU A 158 24.24 -1.88 7.23
C LEU A 158 25.67 -2.10 7.73
N ALA A 159 25.89 -2.18 9.05
CA ALA A 159 27.22 -2.36 9.64
C ALA A 159 27.92 -3.67 9.20
N GLN A 160 27.15 -4.70 8.85
CA GLN A 160 27.63 -5.99 8.37
C GLN A 160 27.51 -6.14 6.84
N GLY A 161 27.22 -5.04 6.14
CA GLY A 161 26.97 -5.03 4.68
C GLY A 161 25.49 -5.19 4.31
N LEU A 162 25.23 -5.14 3.00
CA LEU A 162 23.87 -5.09 2.43
C LEU A 162 23.18 -6.45 2.38
N GLY A 163 23.92 -7.56 2.34
CA GLY A 163 23.39 -8.89 2.08
C GLY A 163 22.34 -9.32 3.11
N TYR A 164 22.63 -9.15 4.40
CA TYR A 164 21.71 -9.54 5.47
C TYR A 164 20.41 -8.72 5.47
N PRO A 165 20.43 -7.37 5.47
CA PRO A 165 19.21 -6.58 5.32
C PRO A 165 18.43 -6.89 4.04
N LEU A 166 19.11 -7.11 2.91
CA LEU A 166 18.43 -7.43 1.66
C LEU A 166 17.67 -8.76 1.76
N ALA A 167 18.33 -9.81 2.27
CA ALA A 167 17.73 -11.14 2.42
C ALA A 167 16.52 -11.11 3.36
N THR A 168 16.60 -10.42 4.50
CA THR A 168 15.48 -10.35 5.44
C THR A 168 14.32 -9.52 4.89
N HIS A 169 14.57 -8.42 4.18
CA HIS A 169 13.49 -7.65 3.55
C HIS A 169 12.80 -8.45 2.44
N LEU A 170 13.55 -9.19 1.63
CA LEU A 170 12.94 -10.12 0.65
C LEU A 170 12.00 -11.10 1.36
N LEU A 171 12.47 -11.75 2.44
CA LEU A 171 11.68 -12.72 3.20
C LEU A 171 10.43 -12.10 3.83
N PHE A 172 10.56 -10.99 4.57
CA PHE A 172 9.43 -10.40 5.27
C PHE A 172 8.42 -9.75 4.31
N GLY A 173 8.89 -9.17 3.19
CA GLY A 173 8.01 -8.67 2.13
C GLY A 173 7.22 -9.80 1.46
N ALA A 174 7.88 -10.94 1.19
CA ALA A 174 7.23 -12.15 0.69
C ALA A 174 6.15 -12.67 1.66
N CYS A 175 6.46 -12.76 2.95
CA CYS A 175 5.53 -13.22 3.98
C CYS A 175 4.31 -12.30 4.10
N GLY A 176 4.51 -10.98 4.12
CA GLY A 176 3.41 -10.01 4.14
C GLY A 176 2.52 -10.13 2.91
N ALA A 177 3.11 -10.24 1.72
CA ALA A 177 2.36 -10.43 0.48
C ALA A 177 1.56 -11.74 0.42
N PHE A 178 2.15 -12.83 0.94
CA PHE A 178 1.45 -14.10 1.06
C PHE A 178 0.25 -14.00 2.01
N ALA A 179 0.41 -13.34 3.16
CA ALA A 179 -0.67 -13.09 4.09
C ALA A 179 -1.80 -12.25 3.46
N ALA A 180 -1.45 -11.20 2.72
CA ALA A 180 -2.42 -10.39 1.96
C ALA A 180 -3.23 -11.23 0.97
N TRP A 181 -2.54 -12.08 0.19
CA TRP A 181 -3.20 -12.97 -0.77
C TRP A 181 -4.14 -13.96 -0.08
N LEU A 182 -3.70 -14.56 1.03
CA LEU A 182 -4.51 -15.52 1.78
C LEU A 182 -5.79 -14.86 2.31
N CYS A 183 -5.67 -13.70 2.96
CA CYS A 183 -6.81 -12.93 3.45
C CYS A 183 -7.77 -12.57 2.32
N HIS A 184 -7.26 -12.07 1.19
CA HIS A 184 -8.09 -11.72 0.03
C HIS A 184 -8.81 -12.94 -0.55
N ARG A 185 -8.17 -14.11 -0.59
CA ARG A 185 -8.79 -15.35 -1.08
C ARG A 185 -9.88 -15.85 -0.16
N LEU A 186 -9.72 -15.72 1.15
CA LEU A 186 -10.74 -16.13 2.12
C LEU A 186 -11.99 -15.24 2.06
N THR A 187 -11.84 -13.95 1.79
CA THR A 187 -12.97 -13.02 1.70
C THR A 187 -13.65 -12.97 0.33
N SER A 188 -12.99 -13.48 -0.73
CA SER A 188 -13.53 -13.46 -2.09
C SER A 188 -14.20 -14.77 -2.53
N ARG A 189 -14.35 -15.75 -1.62
CA ARG A 189 -15.08 -16.98 -1.91
C ARG A 189 -16.58 -16.70 -1.79
N PRO A 190 -17.38 -16.89 -2.85
CA PRO A 190 -18.83 -16.93 -2.71
C PRO A 190 -19.21 -18.18 -1.91
N ASP A 191 -20.07 -18.02 -0.91
CA ASP A 191 -20.74 -19.13 -0.21
C ASP A 191 -21.62 -19.94 -1.19
#